data_AF-A0A516GRW2-F1
#
_entry.id   AF-A0A516GRW2-F1
#
_cell.length_a   1.000
_cell.length_b   1.000
_cell.length_c   1.000
_cell.angle_alpha   90.00
_cell.angle_beta   90.00
_cell.angle_gamma   90.00
#
_symmetry.space_group_name_H-M   'P 1'
#
loop_
_entity.id
_entity.type
_entity.pdbx_description
1 polymer ?
#
loop_
_entity_poly.entity_id
_entity_poly.type
_entity_poly.pdbx_seq_one_letter_code
_entity_poly.pdbx_strand_id
1 'polypeptide(L)'
;MNIENLKEKYLNLTKTCAETDYTDKKSVRKNNSSVNEMYKIIELISKNDNSFEILKFAELLTVNENRTNLWVATHMLERLNVDKKTEQKALKIIKRVANENGTEAIGYKNWLTDYKLKIRT
;
A
#
# COMPACT_ATOMS: atom_id res chain seq x y z
N MET A 1 -2.47 -4.49 -19.82
CA MET A 1 -3.03 -3.35 -19.06
C MET A 1 -1.86 -2.41 -18.79
N ASN A 2 -1.96 -1.11 -19.11
CA ASN A 2 -0.85 -0.18 -18.87
C ASN A 2 -0.83 0.28 -17.39
N ILE A 3 0.27 0.92 -16.99
CA ILE A 3 0.48 1.37 -15.61
C ILE A 3 -0.53 2.43 -15.14
N GLU A 4 -1.01 3.30 -16.03
CA GLU A 4 -2.02 4.31 -15.66
C GLU A 4 -3.38 3.67 -15.33
N ASN A 5 -3.81 2.66 -16.10
CA ASN A 5 -5.01 1.89 -15.80
C ASN A 5 -4.88 1.12 -14.47
N LEU A 6 -3.68 0.62 -14.15
CA LEU A 6 -3.41 -0.02 -12.86
C LEU A 6 -3.50 0.98 -11.70
N LYS A 7 -2.97 2.20 -11.87
CA LYS A 7 -3.06 3.28 -10.88
C LYS A 7 -4.51 3.70 -10.64
N GLU A 8 -5.28 3.92 -11.70
CA GLU A 8 -6.70 4.26 -11.61
C GLU A 8 -7.52 3.17 -10.92
N LYS A 9 -7.31 1.90 -11.31
CA LYS A 9 -7.95 0.76 -10.63
C LYS A 9 -7.59 0.75 -9.15
N TYR A 10 -6.32 0.94 -8.80
CA TYR A 10 -5.89 0.93 -7.40
C TYR A 10 -6.55 2.04 -6.57
N LEU A 11 -6.66 3.27 -7.11
CA LEU A 11 -7.36 4.38 -6.46
C LEU A 11 -8.84 4.08 -6.19
N ASN A 12 -9.54 3.44 -7.14
CA ASN A 12 -10.93 3.04 -6.93
C ASN A 12 -11.06 1.93 -5.85
N LEU A 13 -10.07 1.05 -5.75
CA LEU A 13 -10.03 0.04 -4.70
C LEU A 13 -9.79 0.68 -3.32
N THR A 14 -8.91 1.69 -3.21
CA THR A 14 -8.65 2.36 -1.91
C THR A 14 -9.87 3.15 -1.44
N LYS A 15 -10.60 3.77 -2.37
CA LYS A 15 -11.91 4.37 -2.08
C LYS A 15 -12.87 3.34 -1.48
N THR A 16 -12.98 2.17 -2.08
CA THR A 16 -13.83 1.09 -1.55
C THR A 16 -13.42 0.67 -0.14
N CYS A 17 -12.11 0.61 0.15
CA CYS A 17 -11.61 0.30 1.48
C CYS A 17 -11.94 1.41 2.50
N ALA A 18 -11.84 2.68 2.11
CA ALA A 18 -12.16 3.81 2.98
C ALA A 18 -13.66 3.90 3.34
N GLU A 19 -14.54 3.42 2.46
CA GLU A 19 -15.99 3.39 2.65
C GLU A 19 -16.48 2.14 3.40
N THR A 20 -15.58 1.34 4.00
CA THR A 20 -15.96 0.09 4.67
C THR A 20 -16.80 0.37 5.92
N ASP A 21 -17.96 -0.26 5.98
CA ASP A 21 -18.77 -0.38 7.20
C ASP A 21 -18.42 -1.70 7.88
N TYR A 22 -17.66 -1.62 8.97
CA TYR A 22 -17.22 -2.80 9.72
C TYR A 22 -18.34 -3.51 10.50
N THR A 23 -19.54 -2.94 10.54
CA THR A 23 -20.74 -3.59 11.09
C THR A 23 -21.51 -4.40 10.04
N ASP A 24 -21.29 -4.14 8.75
CA ASP A 24 -21.88 -4.89 7.64
C ASP A 24 -20.91 -5.92 7.05
N LYS A 25 -21.27 -7.20 7.19
CA LYS A 25 -20.51 -8.33 6.64
C LYS A 25 -20.34 -8.25 5.12
N LYS A 26 -21.28 -7.68 4.36
CA LYS A 26 -21.13 -7.51 2.91
C LYS A 26 -20.07 -6.45 2.60
N SER A 27 -20.10 -5.31 3.29
CA SER A 27 -19.09 -4.26 3.19
C SER A 27 -17.69 -4.78 3.53
N VAL A 28 -17.54 -5.52 4.63
CA VAL A 28 -16.25 -6.16 5.01
C VAL A 28 -15.75 -7.13 3.92
N ARG A 29 -16.64 -7.94 3.33
CA ARG A 29 -16.26 -8.83 2.20
C ARG A 29 -15.79 -8.04 0.98
N LYS A 30 -16.46 -6.92 0.67
CA LYS A 30 -16.06 -6.03 -0.42
C LYS A 30 -14.68 -5.43 -0.17
N ASN A 31 -14.42 -4.95 1.05
CA ASN A 31 -13.11 -4.46 1.47
C ASN A 31 -12.01 -5.52 1.28
N ASN A 32 -12.24 -6.73 1.79
CA ASN A 32 -11.27 -7.82 1.68
C ASN A 32 -11.00 -8.18 0.22
N SER A 33 -12.04 -8.21 -0.63
CA SER A 33 -11.89 -8.42 -2.06
C SER A 33 -11.06 -7.30 -2.71
N SER A 34 -11.28 -6.05 -2.31
CA SER A 34 -10.54 -4.90 -2.82
C SER A 34 -9.06 -4.97 -2.46
N VAL A 35 -8.72 -5.28 -1.21
CA VAL A 35 -7.34 -5.46 -0.76
C VAL A 35 -6.67 -6.61 -1.53
N ASN A 36 -7.38 -7.70 -1.78
CA ASN A 36 -6.85 -8.82 -2.56
C ASN A 36 -6.54 -8.41 -4.02
N GLU A 37 -7.41 -7.61 -4.63
CA GLU A 37 -7.17 -7.05 -5.97
C GLU A 37 -6.01 -6.04 -5.99
N MET A 38 -5.82 -5.26 -4.91
CA MET A 38 -4.65 -4.37 -4.77
C MET A 38 -3.35 -5.17 -4.79
N TYR A 39 -3.27 -6.28 -4.05
CA TYR A 39 -2.07 -7.13 -4.08
C TYR A 39 -1.83 -7.74 -5.46
N LYS A 40 -2.87 -8.17 -6.17
CA LYS A 40 -2.72 -8.65 -7.56
C LYS A 40 -2.14 -7.58 -8.48
N ILE A 41 -2.53 -6.31 -8.32
CA ILE A 41 -1.94 -5.20 -9.08
C ILE A 41 -0.43 -5.09 -8.79
N ILE A 42 -0.05 -5.15 -7.52
CA ILE A 42 1.36 -5.07 -7.11
C ILE A 42 2.16 -6.27 -7.64
N GLU A 43 1.60 -7.48 -7.61
CA GLU A 43 2.22 -8.67 -8.18
C GLU A 43 2.39 -8.58 -9.70
N LEU A 44 1.43 -7.98 -10.41
CA LEU A 44 1.55 -7.74 -11.85
C LEU A 44 2.71 -6.78 -12.15
N ILE A 45 2.86 -5.71 -11.37
CA ILE A 45 3.98 -4.76 -11.48
C ILE A 45 5.30 -5.47 -11.17
N SER A 46 5.33 -6.33 -10.14
CA SER A 46 6.52 -7.10 -9.76
C SER A 46 6.99 -8.05 -10.85
N LYS A 47 6.08 -8.72 -11.55
CA LYS A 47 6.40 -9.72 -12.58
C LYS A 47 7.03 -9.13 -13.83
N ASN A 48 6.76 -7.86 -14.11
CA ASN A 48 7.33 -7.17 -15.25
C ASN A 48 8.80 -6.76 -15.01
N ASP A 49 9.28 -6.85 -13.76
CA ASP A 49 10.60 -6.41 -13.28
C ASP A 49 11.05 -5.05 -13.84
N ASN A 50 10.07 -4.17 -14.07
CA ASN A 50 10.27 -2.92 -14.76
C ASN A 50 10.36 -1.79 -13.74
N SER A 51 11.60 -1.40 -13.43
CA SER A 51 11.89 -0.28 -12.52
C SER A 51 11.14 1.01 -12.87
N PHE A 52 10.86 1.26 -14.16
CA PHE A 52 10.08 2.41 -14.60
C PHE A 52 8.59 2.32 -14.20
N GLU A 53 7.97 1.13 -14.29
CA GLU A 53 6.58 0.94 -13.85
C GLU A 53 6.45 1.05 -12.34
N ILE A 54 7.42 0.52 -11.59
CA ILE A 54 7.50 0.68 -10.13
C ILE A 54 7.58 2.16 -9.76
N LEU A 55 8.46 2.93 -10.42
CA LEU A 55 8.60 4.37 -10.19
C LEU A 55 7.33 5.16 -10.53
N LYS A 56 6.68 4.83 -11.65
CA LYS A 56 5.39 5.43 -12.01
C LYS A 56 4.30 5.11 -11.01
N PHE A 57 4.25 3.88 -10.51
CA PHE A 57 3.29 3.50 -9.48
C PHE A 57 3.57 4.23 -8.16
N ALA A 58 4.85 4.44 -7.82
CA ALA A 58 5.29 5.17 -6.64
C ALA A 58 4.80 6.64 -6.59
N GLU A 59 4.37 7.21 -7.71
CA GLU A 59 3.71 8.53 -7.73
C GLU A 59 2.49 8.57 -6.80
N LEU A 60 1.79 7.44 -6.62
CA LEU A 60 0.65 7.33 -5.71
C LEU A 60 1.01 7.50 -4.23
N LEU A 61 2.29 7.45 -3.85
CA LEU A 61 2.75 7.81 -2.49
C LEU A 61 2.44 9.28 -2.13
N THR A 62 2.12 10.12 -3.12
CA THR A 62 1.73 11.52 -2.92
C THR A 62 0.22 11.71 -2.70
N VAL A 63 -0.60 10.68 -2.94
CA VAL A 63 -2.07 10.76 -2.87
C VAL A 63 -2.56 10.40 -1.46
N ASN A 64 -2.97 11.40 -0.67
CA ASN A 64 -3.48 11.18 0.69
C ASN A 64 -4.93 10.68 0.73
N GLU A 65 -5.71 10.89 -0.33
CA GLU A 65 -7.12 10.52 -0.39
C GLU A 65 -7.31 9.01 -0.16
N ASN A 66 -8.31 8.64 0.63
CA ASN A 66 -8.63 7.25 0.97
C ASN A 66 -7.44 6.48 1.56
N ARG A 67 -6.48 7.20 2.16
CA ARG A 67 -5.20 6.67 2.67
C ARG A 67 -4.42 5.91 1.60
N THR A 68 -4.56 6.30 0.33
CA THR A 68 -3.92 5.61 -0.79
C THR A 68 -2.41 5.54 -0.61
N ASN A 69 -1.77 6.63 -0.20
CA ASN A 69 -0.34 6.65 0.07
C ASN A 69 0.12 5.62 1.11
N LEU A 70 -0.69 5.34 2.13
CA LEU A 70 -0.37 4.36 3.17
C LEU A 70 -0.52 2.93 2.64
N TRP A 71 -1.59 2.64 1.90
CA TRP A 71 -1.79 1.37 1.22
C TRP A 71 -0.65 1.06 0.24
N VAL A 72 -0.30 2.04 -0.60
CA VAL A 72 0.80 1.94 -1.57
C VAL A 72 2.13 1.74 -0.87
N ALA A 73 2.43 2.56 0.16
CA ALA A 73 3.67 2.43 0.93
C ALA A 73 3.83 1.02 1.50
N THR A 74 2.77 0.47 2.09
CA THR A 74 2.80 -0.86 2.72
C THR A 74 2.98 -1.95 1.67
N HIS A 75 2.11 -2.01 0.66
CA HIS A 75 2.15 -3.10 -0.31
C HIS A 75 3.41 -3.08 -1.18
N MET A 76 3.92 -1.89 -1.55
CA MET A 76 5.17 -1.79 -2.30
C MET A 76 6.34 -2.36 -1.50
N LEU A 77 6.48 -2.01 -0.22
CA LEU A 77 7.57 -2.50 0.61
C LEU A 77 7.46 -4.00 0.94
N GLU A 78 6.25 -4.56 0.93
CA GLU A 78 6.04 -5.98 1.15
C GLU A 78 6.42 -6.85 -0.05
N ARG A 79 6.20 -6.34 -1.27
CA ARG A 79 6.16 -7.16 -2.50
C ARG A 79 7.11 -6.73 -3.61
N LEU A 80 7.59 -5.49 -3.59
CA LEU A 80 8.44 -4.95 -4.65
C LEU A 80 9.86 -4.70 -4.16
N ASN A 81 10.83 -4.89 -5.05
CA ASN A 81 12.16 -4.32 -4.88
C ASN A 81 12.13 -2.88 -5.37
N VAL A 82 12.15 -1.92 -4.44
CA VAL A 82 12.06 -0.50 -4.75
C VAL A 82 13.41 0.18 -4.58
N ASP A 83 13.63 1.28 -5.31
CA ASP A 83 14.83 2.07 -5.09
C ASP A 83 14.81 2.75 -3.70
N LYS A 84 15.99 3.10 -3.21
CA LYS A 84 16.19 3.67 -1.87
C LYS A 84 15.39 4.96 -1.63
N LYS A 85 15.16 5.79 -2.67
CA LYS A 85 14.40 7.04 -2.53
C LYS A 85 12.91 6.74 -2.37
N THR A 86 12.38 5.79 -3.13
CA THR A 86 11.00 5.31 -2.98
C THR A 86 10.79 4.63 -1.62
N GLU A 87 11.73 3.78 -1.21
CA GLU A 87 11.70 3.12 0.10
C GLU A 87 11.62 4.13 1.25
N GLN A 88 12.49 5.16 1.24
CA GLN A 88 12.51 6.20 2.26
C GLN A 88 11.20 6.99 2.32
N LYS A 89 10.59 7.29 1.17
CA LYS A 89 9.29 7.96 1.11
C LYS A 89 8.18 7.10 1.72
N ALA A 90 8.10 5.83 1.32
CA ALA A 90 7.13 4.87 1.86
C ALA A 90 7.29 4.71 3.38
N LEU A 91 8.51 4.49 3.86
CA LEU A 91 8.81 4.39 5.29
C LEU A 91 8.47 5.68 6.05
N LYS A 92 8.64 6.87 5.46
CA LYS A 92 8.25 8.13 6.11
C LYS A 92 6.73 8.19 6.33
N ILE A 93 5.93 7.74 5.37
CA ILE A 93 4.47 7.67 5.48
C ILE A 93 4.07 6.71 6.60
N ILE A 94 4.61 5.49 6.59
CA ILE A 94 4.30 4.47 7.60
C ILE A 94 4.73 4.92 9.00
N LYS A 95 5.92 5.51 9.14
CA LYS A 95 6.41 6.07 10.42
C LYS A 95 5.54 7.18 10.97
N ARG A 96 4.97 8.03 10.10
CA ARG A 96 4.03 9.07 10.54
C ARG A 96 2.81 8.44 11.20
N VAL A 97 2.18 7.46 10.55
CA VAL A 97 1.00 6.75 11.09
C VAL A 97 1.35 5.96 12.35
N ALA A 98 2.52 5.30 12.38
CA ALA A 98 2.99 4.59 13.56
C ALA A 98 3.21 5.51 14.77
N ASN A 99 3.41 6.82 14.58
CA ASN A 99 3.56 7.79 15.66
C ASN A 99 2.23 8.45 16.07
N GLU A 100 1.13 8.12 15.42
CA GLU A 100 -0.22 8.58 15.81
C GLU A 100 -0.73 7.82 17.04
N ASN A 101 -1.95 8.15 17.46
CA ASN A 101 -2.65 7.46 18.55
C ASN A 101 -3.63 6.44 17.99
N GLY A 102 -3.91 5.38 18.74
CA GLY A 102 -4.92 4.37 18.41
C GLY A 102 -4.36 3.04 17.95
N THR A 103 -5.27 2.11 17.64
CA THR A 103 -4.95 0.71 17.32
C THR A 103 -4.16 0.57 16.02
N GLU A 104 -4.45 1.39 15.03
CA GLU A 104 -3.72 1.41 13.75
C GLU A 104 -2.24 1.79 13.94
N ALA A 105 -1.96 2.80 14.77
CA ALA A 105 -0.59 3.22 15.06
C ALA A 105 0.21 2.07 15.70
N ILE A 106 -0.40 1.30 16.61
CA ILE A 106 0.20 0.10 17.20
C ILE A 106 0.49 -0.95 16.12
N GLY A 107 -0.45 -1.19 15.21
CA GLY A 107 -0.26 -2.09 14.08
C GLY A 107 0.95 -1.73 13.22
N TYR A 108 1.11 -0.45 12.86
CA TYR A 108 2.25 0.00 12.06
C TYR A 108 3.58 0.05 12.83
N LYS A 109 3.57 0.22 14.17
CA LYS A 109 4.78 0.05 14.99
C LYS A 109 5.31 -1.38 14.91
N ASN A 110 4.41 -2.37 14.99
CA ASN A 110 4.77 -3.77 14.85
C ASN A 110 5.27 -4.06 13.43
N TRP A 111 4.52 -3.61 12.41
CA TRP A 111 4.92 -3.76 11.01
C TRP A 111 6.32 -3.19 10.72
N LEU A 112 6.64 -1.99 11.24
CA LEU A 112 7.96 -1.39 11.09
C LEU A 112 9.08 -2.18 11.77
N THR A 113 8.76 -2.88 12.86
CA THR A 113 9.71 -3.75 13.56
C THR A 113 10.00 -4.98 12.70
N ASP A 114 8.95 -5.63 12.20
CA ASP A 114 9.06 -6.81 11.33
C ASP A 114 9.79 -6.49 10.02
N TYR A 115 9.48 -5.34 9.40
CA TYR A 115 10.15 -4.89 8.19
C TYR A 115 11.65 -4.70 8.41
N LYS A 116 12.06 -4.08 9.52
CA LYS A 116 13.48 -3.89 9.87
C LYS A 116 14.21 -5.20 10.12
N LEU A 117 13.52 -6.22 10.64
CA LEU A 117 14.09 -7.54 10.83
C LEU A 117 14.31 -8.23 9.49
N LYS A 118 13.32 -8.17 8.59
CA LYS A 118 13.38 -8.77 7.25
C LYS A 118 14.54 -8.24 6.39
N ILE A 119 14.86 -6.94 6.46
CA ILE A 119 15.95 -6.35 5.67
C ILE A 119 17.35 -6.60 6.26
N ARG A 120 17.46 -7.13 7.48
CA ARG A 120 18.74 -7.41 8.16
C ARG A 120 19.21 -8.86 8.00
N THR A 121 18.30 -9.75 7.63
CA THR A 121 18.53 -11.16 7.28
C THR A 121 18.67 -11.32 5.79
#